data_AF-A0A6J6CQE0-F1
#
_entry.id   AF-A0A6J6CQE0-F1
#
_cell.length_a   1.000
_cell.length_b   1.000
_cell.length_c   1.000
_cell.angle_alpha   90.00
_cell.angle_beta   90.00
_cell.angle_gamma   90.00
#
_symmetry.space_group_name_H-M   'P 1'
#
loop_
_entity.id
_entity.type
_entity.pdbx_description
1 polymer ?
#
loop_
_entity_poly.entity_id
_entity_poly.type
_entity_poly.pdbx_seq_one_letter_code
_entity_poly.pdbx_strand_id
1 'polypeptide(L)'
;MYLTEVADARAYGSVELLAGERVKSFLEKMENPPSNLINAGCYVFNRNVIDEIAEGKVVSVERETFPQLLAADKKVFGFVDRSYWLDIGTPAALIKGSKDLITGKVFSAATPKHAGDSIIASDVKVGEASKINSGSFVHSQVIVEGNCEISGSIIGSGATIGANCKIIDSFIAPNTKIPAGTVVISNYLGF
;
A
#
# COMPACT_ATOMS: atom_id res chain seq x y z
N MET A 1 -9.86 -18.36 -3.12
CA MET A 1 -9.39 -17.11 -2.50
C MET A 1 -7.92 -16.95 -2.82
N TYR A 2 -7.51 -15.75 -3.21
CA TYR A 2 -6.10 -15.43 -3.41
C TYR A 2 -5.40 -15.34 -2.05
N LEU A 3 -4.30 -16.06 -1.92
CA LEU A 3 -3.50 -16.14 -0.71
C LEU A 3 -2.07 -15.71 -0.98
N THR A 4 -1.50 -14.99 -0.03
CA THR A 4 -0.09 -14.63 -0.03
C THR A 4 0.52 -14.85 1.35
N GLU A 5 1.83 -14.89 1.45
CA GLU A 5 2.55 -15.11 2.69
C GLU A 5 3.13 -13.80 3.22
N VAL A 6 2.91 -13.51 4.50
CA VAL A 6 3.40 -12.29 5.17
C VAL A 6 4.22 -12.64 6.41
N ALA A 7 5.09 -11.73 6.83
CA ALA A 7 5.89 -11.93 8.04
C ALA A 7 5.06 -11.86 9.33
N ASP A 8 4.02 -11.02 9.36
CA ASP A 8 3.08 -10.86 10.47
C ASP A 8 1.64 -10.89 9.96
N ALA A 9 0.92 -11.97 10.29
CA ALA A 9 -0.45 -12.21 9.84
C ALA A 9 -1.53 -11.63 10.77
N ARG A 10 -1.17 -10.99 11.91
CA ARG A 10 -2.15 -10.56 12.93
C ARG A 10 -3.18 -9.56 12.42
N ALA A 11 -2.79 -8.74 11.44
CA ALA A 11 -3.66 -7.74 10.84
C ALA A 11 -4.59 -8.28 9.74
N TYR A 12 -4.54 -9.58 9.43
CA TYR A 12 -5.19 -10.16 8.25
C TYR A 12 -6.01 -11.42 8.58
N GLY A 13 -6.77 -11.91 7.60
CA GLY A 13 -7.40 -13.23 7.64
C GLY A 13 -6.37 -14.33 7.40
N SER A 14 -5.98 -15.05 8.46
CA SER A 14 -5.04 -16.17 8.41
C SER A 14 -5.74 -17.44 7.93
N VAL A 15 -5.06 -18.20 7.07
CA VAL A 15 -5.61 -19.35 6.37
C VAL A 15 -4.70 -20.56 6.54
N GLU A 16 -5.28 -21.68 6.98
CA GLU A 16 -4.63 -22.99 6.90
C GLU A 16 -5.19 -23.76 5.70
N LEU A 17 -4.32 -24.49 5.00
CA LEU A 17 -4.70 -25.36 3.89
C LEU A 17 -4.56 -26.84 4.28
N LEU A 18 -5.46 -27.66 3.74
CA LEU A 18 -5.29 -29.11 3.61
C LEU A 18 -4.45 -29.44 2.36
N ALA A 19 -4.18 -30.72 2.14
CA ALA A 19 -3.63 -31.19 0.87
C ALA A 19 -4.53 -30.79 -0.32
N GLY A 20 -3.92 -30.42 -1.44
CA GLY A 20 -4.65 -29.98 -2.65
C GLY A 20 -5.29 -28.59 -2.53
N GLU A 21 -4.71 -27.70 -1.71
CA GLU A 21 -5.07 -26.29 -1.59
C GLU A 21 -6.50 -26.01 -1.08
N ARG A 22 -7.20 -27.02 -0.56
CA ARG A 22 -8.50 -26.83 0.11
C ARG A 22 -8.29 -26.08 1.42
N VAL A 23 -9.09 -25.05 1.68
CA VAL A 23 -9.04 -24.31 2.93
C VAL A 23 -9.52 -25.20 4.08
N LYS A 24 -8.67 -25.35 5.09
CA LYS A 24 -8.95 -26.05 6.35
C LYS A 24 -9.68 -25.13 7.33
N SER A 25 -9.14 -23.93 7.53
CA SER A 25 -9.63 -22.94 8.47
C SER A 25 -9.35 -21.53 7.94
N PHE A 26 -10.21 -20.58 8.32
CA PHE A 26 -10.05 -19.16 8.06
C PHE A 26 -10.31 -18.41 9.36
N LEU A 27 -9.35 -17.60 9.81
CA LEU A 27 -9.44 -16.85 11.05
C LEU A 27 -9.07 -15.39 10.82
N GLU A 28 -10.06 -14.51 10.98
CA GLU A 28 -9.92 -13.06 10.75
C GLU A 28 -9.25 -12.36 11.93
N LYS A 29 -8.08 -11.75 11.70
CA LYS A 29 -7.38 -10.82 12.61
C LYS A 29 -7.20 -11.36 14.03
N MET A 30 -6.30 -12.33 14.16
CA MET A 30 -6.00 -13.01 15.42
C MET A 30 -4.65 -12.57 15.98
N GLU A 31 -4.54 -12.44 17.31
CA GLU A 31 -3.24 -12.15 17.96
C GLU A 31 -2.21 -13.28 17.75
N ASN A 32 -2.68 -14.54 17.72
CA ASN A 32 -1.85 -15.71 17.44
C ASN A 32 -2.39 -16.42 16.19
N PRO A 33 -2.06 -15.94 14.98
CA PRO A 33 -2.53 -16.54 13.75
C PRO A 33 -1.94 -17.95 13.58
N PRO A 34 -2.72 -18.95 13.14
CA PRO A 34 -2.24 -20.33 12.98
C PRO A 34 -1.28 -20.50 11.79
N SER A 35 -1.22 -19.51 10.90
CA SER A 35 -0.46 -19.53 9.66
C SER A 35 -0.11 -18.10 9.22
N ASN A 36 1.02 -17.96 8.53
CA ASN A 36 1.43 -16.72 7.88
C ASN A 36 0.88 -16.56 6.46
N LEU A 37 0.14 -17.57 5.97
CA LEU A 37 -0.62 -17.48 4.74
C LEU A 37 -1.91 -16.70 5.02
N ILE A 38 -2.09 -15.58 4.32
CA ILE A 38 -3.20 -14.66 4.54
C ILE A 38 -4.06 -14.51 3.30
N ASN A 39 -5.32 -14.18 3.53
CA ASN A 39 -6.25 -13.75 2.50
C ASN A 39 -5.88 -12.37 1.96
N ALA A 40 -5.62 -12.31 0.66
CA ALA A 40 -5.20 -11.12 -0.06
C ALA A 40 -6.36 -10.32 -0.70
N GLY A 41 -7.62 -10.64 -0.36
CA GLY A 41 -8.78 -9.82 -0.73
C GLY A 41 -9.29 -9.97 -2.17
N CYS A 42 -8.83 -11.00 -2.89
CA CYS A 42 -9.29 -11.31 -4.24
C CYS A 42 -9.91 -12.71 -4.32
N TYR A 43 -11.08 -12.82 -4.94
CA TYR A 43 -11.90 -14.02 -4.90
C TYR A 43 -12.54 -14.33 -6.24
N VAL A 44 -12.70 -15.63 -6.50
CA VAL A 44 -13.58 -16.16 -7.54
C VAL A 44 -14.67 -16.95 -6.82
N PHE A 45 -15.92 -16.56 -7.01
CA PHE A 45 -17.08 -17.21 -6.43
C PHE A 45 -17.90 -17.94 -7.49
N ASN A 46 -18.44 -19.10 -7.13
CA ASN A 46 -19.57 -19.65 -7.86
C ASN A 46 -20.79 -18.76 -7.63
N ARG A 47 -21.59 -18.57 -8.68
CA ARG A 47 -22.75 -17.65 -8.65
C ARG A 47 -23.71 -17.94 -7.50
N ASN A 48 -23.96 -19.21 -7.19
CA ASN A 48 -24.86 -19.63 -6.11
C ASN A 48 -24.42 -19.14 -4.72
N VAL A 49 -23.12 -19.00 -4.45
CA VAL A 49 -22.64 -18.43 -3.18
C VAL A 49 -22.99 -16.95 -3.08
N ILE A 50 -22.92 -16.23 -4.20
CA ILE A 50 -23.31 -14.81 -4.26
C ILE A 50 -24.82 -14.66 -4.06
N ASP A 51 -25.61 -15.56 -4.63
CA ASP A 51 -27.08 -15.54 -4.49
C ASP A 51 -27.55 -15.80 -3.03
N GLU A 52 -26.71 -16.38 -2.18
CA GLU A 52 -26.97 -16.55 -0.74
C GLU A 52 -26.74 -15.25 0.06
N ILE A 53 -26.05 -14.25 -0.52
CA ILE A 53 -25.82 -12.95 0.12
C ILE A 53 -27.05 -12.07 -0.10
N ALA A 54 -27.76 -11.77 1.00
CA ALA A 54 -28.98 -10.96 0.95
C ALA A 54 -28.73 -9.57 0.34
N GLU A 55 -29.55 -9.21 -0.64
CA GLU A 55 -29.51 -7.90 -1.28
C GLU A 55 -29.78 -6.77 -0.27
N GLY A 56 -29.07 -5.65 -0.41
CA GLY A 56 -29.21 -4.48 0.47
C GLY A 56 -28.64 -4.66 1.88
N LYS A 57 -28.06 -5.82 2.22
CA LYS A 57 -27.38 -6.05 3.48
C LYS A 57 -25.86 -5.90 3.32
N VAL A 58 -25.23 -5.14 4.22
CA VAL A 58 -23.77 -5.16 4.36
C VAL A 58 -23.35 -6.50 4.94
N VAL A 59 -22.52 -7.23 4.20
CA VAL A 59 -21.97 -8.53 4.60
C VAL A 59 -20.46 -8.49 4.49
N SER A 60 -19.76 -9.03 5.50
CA SER A 60 -18.33 -9.31 5.39
C SER A 60 -18.14 -10.74 4.94
N VAL A 61 -17.50 -10.93 3.78
CA VAL A 61 -17.20 -12.28 3.29
C VAL A 61 -16.24 -13.02 4.23
N GLU A 62 -15.35 -12.29 4.88
CA GLU A 62 -14.35 -12.79 5.83
C GLU A 62 -14.99 -13.25 7.15
N ARG A 63 -16.00 -12.53 7.64
CA ARG A 63 -16.61 -12.79 8.95
C ARG A 63 -17.90 -13.60 8.88
N GLU A 64 -18.59 -13.59 7.75
CA GLU A 64 -19.88 -14.27 7.58
C GLU A 64 -19.76 -15.38 6.53
N THR A 65 -19.41 -15.04 5.28
CA THR A 65 -19.52 -15.99 4.16
C THR A 65 -18.53 -17.15 4.24
N PHE A 66 -17.22 -16.91 4.40
CA PHE A 66 -16.24 -18.01 4.47
C PHE A 66 -16.46 -18.90 5.69
N PRO A 67 -16.69 -18.37 6.91
CA PRO A 67 -17.01 -19.21 8.06
C PRO A 67 -18.26 -20.09 7.83
N GLN A 68 -19.33 -19.55 7.23
CA GLN A 68 -20.54 -20.32 6.92
C GLN A 68 -20.28 -21.43 5.89
N LEU A 69 -19.55 -21.13 4.82
CA LEU A 69 -19.19 -22.13 3.81
C LEU A 69 -18.37 -23.27 4.41
N LEU A 70 -17.37 -22.95 5.24
CA LEU A 70 -16.54 -23.95 5.91
C LEU A 70 -17.35 -24.78 6.91
N ALA A 71 -18.22 -24.14 7.71
CA ALA A 71 -19.09 -24.84 8.65
C ALA A 71 -20.09 -25.78 7.96
N ALA A 72 -20.51 -25.46 6.74
CA ALA A 72 -21.37 -26.29 5.90
C ALA A 72 -20.60 -27.31 5.03
N ASP A 73 -19.30 -27.52 5.29
CA ASP A 73 -18.39 -28.39 4.52
C ASP A 73 -18.39 -28.11 3.00
N LYS A 74 -18.66 -26.85 2.61
CA LYS A 74 -18.55 -26.42 1.23
C LYS A 74 -17.08 -26.35 0.80
N LYS A 75 -16.86 -26.42 -0.52
CA LYS A 75 -15.52 -26.37 -1.09
C LYS A 75 -15.03 -24.94 -1.19
N VAL A 76 -14.03 -24.59 -0.38
CA VAL A 76 -13.28 -23.35 -0.45
C VAL A 76 -11.82 -23.70 -0.74
N PHE A 77 -11.22 -23.06 -1.75
CA PHE A 77 -9.85 -23.32 -2.17
C PHE A 77 -9.01 -22.05 -2.09
N GLY A 78 -7.76 -22.22 -1.67
CA GLY A 78 -6.72 -21.20 -1.72
C GLY A 78 -5.99 -21.24 -3.06
N PHE A 79 -5.58 -20.08 -3.56
CA PHE A 79 -4.61 -19.95 -4.63
C PHE A 79 -3.41 -19.21 -4.07
N VAL A 80 -2.31 -19.92 -3.84
CA VAL A 80 -1.10 -19.35 -3.23
C VAL A 80 -0.26 -18.69 -4.31
N ASP A 81 -0.07 -17.37 -4.21
CA ASP A 81 0.89 -16.66 -5.04
C ASP A 81 1.83 -15.79 -4.18
N ARG A 82 3.09 -15.74 -4.63
CA ARG A 82 4.24 -15.13 -3.94
C ARG A 82 4.79 -13.94 -4.71
N SER A 83 4.02 -13.41 -5.65
CA SER A 83 4.32 -12.18 -6.36
C SER A 83 4.30 -10.99 -5.40
N TYR A 84 4.78 -9.83 -5.87
CA TYR A 84 4.75 -8.61 -5.07
C TYR A 84 3.33 -8.31 -4.62
N TRP A 85 3.14 -8.24 -3.31
CA TRP A 85 1.89 -7.84 -2.67
C TRP A 85 2.18 -6.87 -1.54
N LEU A 86 1.39 -5.80 -1.45
CA LEU A 86 1.48 -4.81 -0.39
C LEU A 86 0.08 -4.28 -0.10
N ASP A 87 -0.39 -4.43 1.14
CA ASP A 87 -1.56 -3.72 1.63
C ASP A 87 -1.23 -2.23 1.80
N ILE A 88 -1.80 -1.39 0.93
CA ILE A 88 -1.60 0.07 0.93
C ILE A 88 -2.63 0.77 1.86
N GLY A 89 -3.08 0.10 2.91
CA GLY A 89 -4.00 0.66 3.92
C GLY A 89 -3.39 1.68 4.89
N THR A 90 -2.06 1.87 4.89
CA THR A 90 -1.38 2.85 5.76
C THR A 90 -0.56 3.87 4.97
N PRO A 91 -0.36 5.10 5.48
CA PRO A 91 0.49 6.09 4.82
C PRO A 91 1.92 5.60 4.55
N ALA A 92 2.54 4.87 5.49
CA ALA A 92 3.86 4.26 5.29
C ALA A 92 3.88 3.26 4.12
N ALA A 93 2.84 2.42 4.04
CA ALA A 93 2.72 1.45 2.94
C ALA A 93 2.49 2.14 1.59
N LEU A 94 1.72 3.23 1.55
CA LEU A 94 1.56 4.04 0.34
C LEU A 94 2.89 4.62 -0.16
N ILE A 95 3.69 5.18 0.74
CA ILE A 95 5.03 5.70 0.42
C ILE A 95 5.91 4.57 -0.10
N LYS A 96 5.94 3.43 0.61
CA LYS A 96 6.72 2.25 0.20
C LYS A 96 6.31 1.75 -1.19
N GLY A 97 5.01 1.60 -1.46
CA GLY A 97 4.51 1.14 -2.76
C GLY A 97 4.89 2.10 -3.89
N SER A 98 4.76 3.41 -3.65
CA SER A 98 5.17 4.45 -4.60
C SER A 98 6.67 4.40 -4.89
N LYS A 99 7.49 4.30 -3.84
CA LYS A 99 8.95 4.16 -3.95
C LYS A 99 9.35 2.88 -4.67
N ASP A 100 8.70 1.75 -4.38
CA ASP A 100 8.99 0.47 -5.01
C ASP A 100 8.65 0.49 -6.51
N LEU A 101 7.61 1.23 -6.93
CA LEU A 101 7.28 1.45 -8.34
C LEU A 101 8.33 2.32 -9.05
N ILE A 102 8.75 3.43 -8.44
CA ILE A 102 9.71 4.37 -9.02
C ILE A 102 11.11 3.76 -9.08
N THR A 103 11.50 3.01 -8.06
CA THR A 103 12.82 2.34 -8.03
C THR A 103 12.87 1.04 -8.85
N GLY A 104 11.75 0.64 -9.45
CA GLY A 104 11.68 -0.54 -10.32
C GLY A 104 11.69 -1.89 -9.60
N LYS A 105 11.47 -1.91 -8.27
CA LYS A 105 11.29 -3.18 -7.53
C LYS A 105 10.00 -3.88 -7.91
N VAL A 106 8.98 -3.12 -8.27
CA VAL A 106 7.75 -3.61 -8.87
C VAL A 106 7.46 -2.80 -10.13
N PHE A 107 6.94 -3.48 -11.15
CA PHE A 107 6.56 -2.85 -12.41
C PHE A 107 5.04 -2.75 -12.51
N SER A 108 4.56 -1.61 -13.00
CA SER A 108 3.18 -1.44 -13.43
C SER A 108 3.17 -0.68 -14.75
N ALA A 109 2.33 -1.14 -15.69
CA ALA A 109 2.10 -0.41 -16.94
C ALA A 109 1.47 0.98 -16.70
N ALA A 110 0.88 1.20 -15.52
CA ALA A 110 0.31 2.49 -15.12
C ALA A 110 1.37 3.47 -14.58
N THR A 111 2.59 3.01 -14.27
CA THR A 111 3.66 3.91 -13.81
C THR A 111 4.14 4.78 -14.97
N PRO A 112 4.15 6.12 -14.84
CA PRO A 112 4.68 6.99 -15.88
C PRO A 112 6.12 6.61 -16.22
N LYS A 113 6.46 6.68 -17.51
CA LYS A 113 7.86 6.57 -17.93
C LYS A 113 8.66 7.69 -17.29
N HIS A 114 9.73 7.31 -16.62
CA HIS A 114 10.65 8.24 -15.98
C HIS A 114 12.08 7.72 -16.12
N ALA A 115 13.03 8.61 -15.97
CA ALA A 115 14.46 8.29 -15.93
C ALA A 115 14.98 8.64 -14.53
N GLY A 116 15.84 7.79 -13.97
CA GLY A 116 16.40 7.98 -12.64
C GLY A 116 15.57 7.38 -11.52
N ASP A 117 15.86 7.80 -10.29
CA ASP A 117 15.30 7.26 -9.05
C ASP A 117 14.26 8.20 -8.41
N SER A 118 13.67 9.12 -9.18
CA SER A 118 12.59 10.00 -8.75
C SER A 118 11.68 10.36 -9.92
N ILE A 119 10.46 10.79 -9.60
CA ILE A 119 9.52 11.36 -10.57
C ILE A 119 9.19 12.77 -10.10
N ILE A 120 9.51 13.76 -10.92
CA ILE A 120 9.28 15.18 -10.63
C ILE A 120 8.45 15.74 -11.78
N ALA A 121 7.31 16.35 -11.47
CA ALA A 121 6.48 17.01 -12.47
C ALA A 121 7.26 18.17 -13.14
N SER A 122 7.02 18.37 -14.43
CA SER A 122 7.81 19.30 -15.27
C SER A 122 7.73 20.78 -14.87
N ASP A 123 6.71 21.16 -14.10
CA ASP A 123 6.45 22.53 -13.64
C ASP A 123 6.99 22.80 -12.23
N VAL A 124 7.63 21.81 -11.60
CA VAL A 124 8.23 21.95 -10.26
C VAL A 124 9.44 22.86 -10.32
N LYS A 125 9.54 23.78 -9.36
CA LYS A 125 10.70 24.64 -9.16
C LYS A 125 11.58 24.06 -8.08
N VAL A 126 12.83 23.73 -8.41
CA VAL A 126 13.81 23.19 -7.46
C VAL A 126 14.96 24.18 -7.31
N GLY A 127 15.19 24.65 -6.09
CA GLY A 127 16.27 25.55 -5.73
C GLY A 127 17.64 24.89 -5.82
N GLU A 128 18.68 25.72 -5.91
CA GLU A 128 20.06 25.26 -6.02
C GLU A 128 20.47 24.33 -4.86
N ALA A 129 21.36 23.39 -5.17
CA ALA A 129 21.90 22.38 -4.25
C ALA A 129 20.88 21.45 -3.57
N SER A 130 19.59 21.50 -3.95
CA SER A 130 18.57 20.57 -3.48
C SER A 130 18.69 19.20 -4.18
N LYS A 131 18.44 18.13 -3.42
CA LYS A 131 18.50 16.74 -3.89
C LYS A 131 17.17 16.06 -3.67
N ILE A 132 16.68 15.38 -4.70
CA ILE A 132 15.42 14.62 -4.69
C ILE A 132 15.72 13.24 -5.25
N ASN A 133 15.56 12.18 -4.44
CA ASN A 133 16.06 10.85 -4.78
C ASN A 133 15.30 9.72 -4.07
N SER A 134 15.79 8.48 -4.20
CA SER A 134 15.35 7.29 -3.45
C SER A 134 13.87 6.95 -3.62
N GLY A 135 13.35 7.11 -4.83
CA GLY A 135 11.95 6.87 -5.18
C GLY A 135 11.01 8.00 -4.79
N SER A 136 11.52 9.23 -4.63
CA SER A 136 10.65 10.38 -4.32
C SER A 136 9.74 10.73 -5.48
N PHE A 137 8.52 11.15 -5.15
CA PHE A 137 7.54 11.68 -6.10
C PHE A 137 7.20 13.12 -5.74
N VAL A 138 7.38 14.04 -6.69
CA VAL A 138 7.06 15.45 -6.52
C VAL A 138 6.02 15.85 -7.54
N HIS A 139 4.82 16.18 -7.04
CA HIS A 139 3.69 16.54 -7.89
C HIS A 139 3.82 17.96 -8.46
N SER A 140 2.94 18.28 -9.40
CA SER A 140 2.84 19.59 -10.05
C SER A 140 2.73 20.77 -9.08
N GLN A 141 3.19 21.94 -9.53
CA GLN A 141 3.11 23.22 -8.81
C GLN A 141 3.86 23.26 -7.46
N VAL A 142 4.77 22.30 -7.22
CA VAL A 142 5.60 22.31 -6.02
C VAL A 142 6.76 23.29 -6.17
N ILE A 143 7.07 23.99 -5.08
CA ILE A 143 8.26 24.83 -4.95
C ILE A 143 9.13 24.21 -3.87
N VAL A 144 10.38 23.86 -4.23
CA VAL A 144 11.43 23.46 -3.29
C VAL A 144 12.48 24.56 -3.30
N GLU A 145 12.69 25.23 -2.18
CA GLU A 145 13.77 26.22 -2.04
C GLU A 145 15.16 25.54 -1.99
N GLY A 146 16.23 26.33 -1.84
CA GLY A 146 17.60 25.83 -1.91
C GLY A 146 18.02 24.93 -0.74
N ASN A 147 19.03 24.09 -0.98
CA ASN A 147 19.67 23.21 0.01
C ASN A 147 18.74 22.20 0.70
N CYS A 148 17.71 21.70 0.03
CA CYS A 148 16.82 20.68 0.58
C CYS A 148 17.27 19.25 0.26
N GLU A 149 16.98 18.31 1.15
CA GLU A 149 17.13 16.87 0.93
C GLU A 149 15.76 16.19 1.02
N ILE A 150 15.27 15.67 -0.11
CA ILE A 150 14.01 14.93 -0.20
C ILE A 150 14.31 13.51 -0.66
N SER A 151 14.00 12.53 0.19
CA SER A 151 14.37 11.13 -0.05
C SER A 151 13.21 10.20 0.25
N GLY A 152 12.87 9.31 -0.70
CA GLY A 152 11.77 8.35 -0.56
C GLY A 152 10.43 8.96 -0.15
N SER A 153 10.17 10.22 -0.52
CA SER A 153 9.03 10.98 -0.01
C SER A 153 8.05 11.37 -1.11
N ILE A 154 6.80 11.61 -0.74
CA ILE A 154 5.76 12.10 -1.64
C ILE A 154 5.46 13.55 -1.27
N ILE A 155 5.62 14.46 -2.24
CA ILE A 155 5.31 15.88 -2.10
C ILE A 155 4.07 16.18 -2.93
N GLY A 156 2.96 16.48 -2.25
CA GLY A 156 1.66 16.78 -2.84
C GLY A 156 1.66 18.08 -3.64
N SER A 157 0.69 18.21 -4.54
CA SER A 157 0.61 19.34 -5.47
C SER A 157 0.53 20.68 -4.75
N GLY A 158 1.20 21.70 -5.30
CA GLY A 158 1.17 23.06 -4.73
C GLY A 158 1.91 23.24 -3.41
N ALA A 159 2.55 22.21 -2.87
CA ALA A 159 3.31 22.33 -1.62
C ALA A 159 4.55 23.24 -1.81
N THR A 160 4.93 23.95 -0.75
CA THR A 160 6.14 24.79 -0.71
C THR A 160 7.06 24.27 0.39
N ILE A 161 8.29 23.91 0.02
CA ILE A 161 9.33 23.44 0.94
C ILE A 161 10.36 24.55 1.11
N GLY A 162 10.43 25.13 2.30
CA GLY A 162 11.40 26.19 2.63
C GLY A 162 12.85 25.69 2.61
N ALA A 163 13.80 26.61 2.52
CA ALA A 163 15.21 26.28 2.35
C ALA A 163 15.76 25.41 3.50
N ASN A 164 16.79 24.61 3.22
CA ASN A 164 17.47 23.77 4.22
C ASN A 164 16.57 22.71 4.89
N CYS A 165 15.50 22.26 4.24
CA CYS A 165 14.65 21.19 4.77
C CYS A 165 15.22 19.80 4.51
N LYS A 166 14.92 18.85 5.40
CA LYS A 166 15.17 17.43 5.22
C LYS A 166 13.87 16.65 5.34
N ILE A 167 13.45 15.96 4.29
CA ILE A 167 12.18 15.21 4.20
C ILE A 167 12.49 13.78 3.77
N ILE A 168 12.30 12.82 4.67
CA ILE A 168 12.68 11.41 4.46
C ILE A 168 11.49 10.49 4.75
N ASP A 169 11.21 9.57 3.82
CA ASP A 169 10.14 8.57 3.91
C ASP A 169 8.81 9.17 4.43
N SER A 170 8.48 10.38 3.95
CA SER A 170 7.40 11.22 4.47
C SER A 170 6.39 11.61 3.38
N PHE A 171 5.20 12.03 3.81
CA PHE A 171 4.18 12.58 2.91
C PHE A 171 3.88 14.03 3.27
N ILE A 172 3.97 14.93 2.30
CA ILE A 172 3.56 16.32 2.45
C ILE A 172 2.27 16.52 1.67
N ALA A 173 1.18 16.89 2.36
CA ALA A 173 -0.12 17.06 1.74
C ALA A 173 -0.14 18.25 0.75
N PRO A 174 -1.06 18.23 -0.23
CA PRO A 174 -1.20 19.32 -1.19
C PRO A 174 -1.33 20.69 -0.52
N ASN A 175 -0.72 21.71 -1.13
CA ASN A 175 -0.73 23.10 -0.68
C ASN A 175 -0.12 23.36 0.71
N THR A 176 0.59 22.38 1.29
CA THR A 176 1.26 22.52 2.58
C THR A 176 2.50 23.39 2.45
N LYS A 177 2.72 24.29 3.40
CA LYS A 177 3.94 25.10 3.50
C LYS A 177 4.80 24.56 4.63
N ILE A 178 6.00 24.09 4.29
CA ILE A 178 6.99 23.62 5.25
C ILE A 178 8.00 24.74 5.52
N PRO A 179 8.14 25.22 6.77
CA PRO A 179 9.10 26.26 7.11
C PRO A 179 10.55 25.85 6.82
N ALA A 180 11.41 26.83 6.53
CA ALA A 180 12.83 26.58 6.34
C ALA A 180 13.48 25.88 7.55
N GLY A 181 14.44 24.98 7.29
CA GLY A 181 15.15 24.22 8.32
C GLY A 181 14.36 23.06 8.93
N THR A 182 13.15 22.77 8.45
CA THR A 182 12.33 21.69 9.00
C THR A 182 12.91 20.31 8.67
N VAL A 183 12.95 19.42 9.66
CA VAL A 183 13.30 18.01 9.50
C VAL A 183 12.06 17.14 9.71
N VAL A 184 11.71 16.36 8.69
CA VAL A 184 10.57 15.46 8.66
C VAL A 184 11.08 14.06 8.30
N ILE A 185 10.87 13.11 9.19
CA ILE A 185 11.32 11.72 9.00
C ILE A 185 10.15 10.80 9.37
N SER A 186 9.75 9.94 8.44
CA SER A 186 8.66 8.98 8.62
C SER A 186 7.37 9.62 9.16
N ASN A 187 7.03 10.81 8.69
CA ASN A 187 5.90 11.59 9.18
C ASN A 187 5.05 12.16 8.03
N TYR A 188 3.82 12.56 8.35
CA TYR A 188 2.81 12.98 7.37
C TYR A 188 2.27 14.35 7.79
N LEU A 189 2.46 15.37 6.95
CA LEU A 189 2.14 16.75 7.30
C LEU A 189 1.06 17.33 6.38
N GLY A 190 0.25 18.24 6.93
CA GLY A 190 -0.76 19.00 6.17
C GLY A 190 -2.14 18.34 6.08
N PHE A 191 -2.46 17.46 7.04
CA PHE A 191 -3.80 16.91 7.28
C PHE A 191 -4.40 17.50 8.54
#